data_AF-A0A9E7HT94-F1
#
_entry.id   AF-A0A9E7HT94-F1
#
_cell.length_a   1.000
_cell.length_b   1.000
_cell.length_c   1.000
_cell.angle_alpha   90.00
_cell.angle_beta   90.00
_cell.angle_gamma   90.00
#
_symmetry.space_group_name_H-M   'P 1'
#
loop_
_entity.id
_entity.type
_entity.pdbx_description
1 polymer ?
#
loop_
_entity_poly.entity_id
_entity_poly.type
_entity_poly.pdbx_seq_one_letter_code
_entity_poly.pdbx_strand_id
1 'polypeptide(L)'
;MTTTTTSAAAKGCGGDGCNAPHPWPLHHVRHRGGIRRLCTSCVLKCHNGSFCSSCFSVLDAGPSRPTPTPRPAVVRCSKCPSVCHLTCLQNPNLGSQYLCPCCSNPDGFSYFLVSTSADAGGVPIEGSVAPCEEKRKTIDLNSAKVLFAAARLAVASMSRAASAARVEAERKVKEAMVARKRAREMLERALSISKKERERIKELIGSGDKTMVASLEVIGPKKKKKKAPMPEGPSVMSITAAHKRVQAHGIAANRKPKSTSVSSVQGSVAVDMKNSAVRTMNQHLGLILLL
;
A
#
# COMPACT_ATOMS: atom_id res chain seq x y z
N MET A 1 -20.97 9.76 20.24
CA MET A 1 -19.81 9.27 19.45
C MET A 1 -19.78 10.05 18.15
N THR A 2 -19.05 11.15 18.13
CA THR A 2 -18.92 12.07 16.98
C THR A 2 -17.62 11.76 16.26
N THR A 3 -17.69 11.26 15.03
CA THR A 3 -16.53 11.03 14.18
C THR A 3 -16.16 12.33 13.45
N THR A 4 -15.30 13.12 14.08
CA THR A 4 -14.72 14.31 13.48
C THR A 4 -13.69 13.89 12.42
N THR A 5 -14.07 13.93 11.15
CA THR A 5 -13.14 13.80 10.01
C THR A 5 -12.54 15.18 9.74
N THR A 6 -11.47 15.52 10.46
CA THR A 6 -10.71 16.75 10.21
C THR A 6 -9.65 16.48 9.16
N SER A 7 -9.97 16.71 7.88
CA SER A 7 -8.97 16.87 6.82
C SER A 7 -8.28 18.23 6.99
N ALA A 8 -7.38 18.34 7.97
CA ALA A 8 -6.47 19.47 8.05
C ALA A 8 -5.44 19.32 6.92
N ALA A 9 -5.37 20.32 6.03
CA ALA A 9 -4.30 20.42 5.05
C ALA A 9 -2.97 20.54 5.81
N ALA A 10 -2.26 19.43 5.95
CA ALA A 10 -0.96 19.39 6.61
C ALA A 10 0.00 20.32 5.85
N LYS A 11 0.30 21.49 6.42
CA LYS A 11 1.19 22.52 5.85
C LYS A 11 2.68 22.12 5.86
N GLY A 12 2.98 20.83 6.01
CA GLY A 12 4.34 20.34 6.23
C GLY A 12 4.61 19.03 5.50
N CYS A 13 5.89 18.74 5.34
CA CYS A 13 6.37 17.47 4.81
C CYS A 13 6.45 16.50 5.99
N GLY A 14 5.88 15.29 5.90
CA GLY A 14 5.85 14.30 6.99
C GLY A 14 7.21 13.66 7.31
N GLY A 15 8.29 14.36 7.00
CA GLY A 15 9.67 13.97 7.27
C GLY A 15 10.09 14.39 8.67
N ASP A 16 10.91 13.56 9.31
CA ASP A 16 11.39 13.81 10.66
C ASP A 16 12.31 15.06 10.65
N GLY A 17 11.97 16.11 11.42
CA GLY A 17 12.72 17.37 11.48
C GLY A 17 12.58 18.29 10.25
N CYS A 18 11.59 18.06 9.39
CA CYS A 18 11.35 18.87 8.20
C CYS A 18 10.56 20.15 8.53
N ASN A 19 11.25 21.29 8.61
CA ASN A 19 10.63 22.60 8.86
C ASN A 19 10.38 23.42 7.58
N ALA A 20 10.37 22.77 6.41
CA ALA A 20 10.17 23.47 5.14
C ALA A 20 8.75 24.09 5.10
N PRO A 21 8.60 25.42 5.00
CA PRO A 21 7.30 26.11 5.10
C PRO A 21 6.38 25.78 3.91
N HIS A 22 6.99 25.56 2.74
CA HIS A 22 6.30 25.16 1.51
C HIS A 22 7.03 23.98 0.87
N PRO A 23 6.81 22.75 1.38
CA PRO A 23 7.54 21.58 0.94
C PRO A 23 6.99 21.11 -0.40
N TRP A 24 7.44 21.74 -1.49
CA TRP A 24 7.05 21.36 -2.84
C TRP A 24 8.28 20.99 -3.67
N PRO A 25 8.24 19.90 -4.45
CA PRO A 25 7.13 18.94 -4.58
C PRO A 25 7.11 17.87 -3.46
N LEU A 26 5.93 17.28 -3.24
CA LEU A 26 5.72 16.16 -2.32
C LEU A 26 5.63 14.82 -3.05
N HIS A 27 6.24 13.80 -2.45
CA HIS A 27 6.29 12.42 -2.94
C HIS A 27 5.60 11.50 -1.94
N HIS A 28 4.91 10.48 -2.43
CA HIS A 28 4.39 9.41 -1.56
C HIS A 28 5.45 8.33 -1.40
N VAL A 29 5.79 8.01 -0.16
CA VAL A 29 6.82 7.02 0.17
C VAL A 29 6.32 6.15 1.32
N ARG A 30 6.57 4.84 1.26
CA ARG A 30 6.37 3.96 2.41
C ARG A 30 7.59 4.06 3.32
N HIS A 31 7.39 4.55 4.55
CA HIS A 31 8.44 4.71 5.56
C HIS A 31 7.90 4.34 6.94
N ARG A 32 8.67 3.55 7.72
CA ARG A 32 8.30 3.05 9.06
C ARG A 32 6.89 2.44 9.14
N GLY A 33 6.53 1.61 8.16
CA GLY A 33 5.25 0.87 8.14
C GLY A 33 4.04 1.63 7.58
N GLY A 34 4.12 2.96 7.42
CA GLY A 34 3.05 3.78 6.86
C GLY A 34 3.42 4.45 5.53
N ILE A 35 2.42 5.01 4.84
CA ILE A 35 2.63 5.88 3.67
C ILE A 35 2.71 7.32 4.19
N ARG A 36 3.78 8.04 3.83
CA ARG A 36 3.99 9.44 4.18
C ARG A 36 4.15 10.29 2.92
N ARG A 37 3.81 11.58 3.03
CA ARG A 37 4.12 12.60 2.02
C ARG A 37 5.40 13.33 2.42
N LEU A 38 6.47 13.15 1.65
CA LEU A 38 7.79 13.71 1.94
C LEU A 38 8.19 14.69 0.84
N CYS A 39 8.88 15.79 1.19
CA CYS A 39 9.50 16.64 0.17
C CYS A 39 10.70 15.92 -0.47
N THR A 40 11.16 16.42 -1.63
CA THR A 40 12.33 15.88 -2.34
C THR A 40 13.53 15.64 -1.42
N SER A 41 13.93 16.62 -0.60
CA SER A 41 15.04 16.47 0.34
C SER A 41 14.80 15.37 1.38
N CYS A 42 13.58 15.22 1.89
CA CYS A 42 13.25 14.17 2.86
C CYS A 42 13.22 12.78 2.25
N VAL A 43 12.77 12.64 1.00
CA VAL A 43 12.87 11.35 0.27
C VAL A 43 14.33 10.91 0.20
N LEU A 44 15.23 11.82 -0.19
CA LEU A 44 16.65 11.52 -0.31
C LEU A 44 17.30 11.25 1.05
N LYS A 45 16.92 11.96 2.11
CA LYS A 45 17.38 11.66 3.48
C LYS A 45 16.92 10.27 3.95
N CYS A 46 15.68 9.88 3.68
CA CYS A 46 15.15 8.54 4.01
C CYS A 46 15.79 7.41 3.19
N HIS A 47 16.39 7.71 2.04
CA HIS A 47 16.96 6.74 1.10
C HIS A 47 18.42 7.04 0.75
N ASN A 48 19.19 7.58 1.69
CA ASN A 48 20.56 8.07 1.47
C ASN A 48 21.54 7.03 0.88
N GLY A 49 21.32 5.74 1.14
CA GLY A 49 22.12 4.64 0.59
C GLY A 49 21.65 4.08 -0.76
N SER A 50 20.64 4.68 -1.40
CA SER A 50 20.04 4.18 -2.65
C SER A 50 20.36 5.03 -3.88
N PHE A 51 21.20 6.05 -3.75
CA PHE A 51 21.62 6.90 -4.86
C PHE A 51 23.01 7.47 -4.59
N CYS A 52 23.75 7.83 -5.64
CA CYS A 52 25.00 8.56 -5.47
C CYS A 52 24.72 10.01 -5.04
N SER A 53 25.23 10.41 -3.89
CA SER A 53 25.07 11.75 -3.31
C SER A 53 25.71 12.90 -4.10
N SER A 54 26.59 12.59 -5.07
CA SER A 54 27.26 13.57 -5.94
C SER A 54 26.51 13.77 -7.25
N CYS A 55 26.17 12.69 -7.98
CA CYS A 55 25.51 12.79 -9.29
C CYS A 55 24.00 12.49 -9.29
N PHE A 56 23.44 12.10 -8.13
CA PHE A 56 22.03 11.73 -7.93
C PHE A 56 21.54 10.53 -8.76
N SER A 57 22.43 9.75 -9.35
CA SER A 57 22.03 8.51 -10.01
C SER A 57 21.58 7.47 -8.99
N VAL A 58 20.38 6.91 -9.20
CA VAL A 58 19.79 5.88 -8.33
C VAL A 58 20.52 4.55 -8.55
N LEU A 59 20.98 3.96 -7.45
CA LEU A 59 21.65 2.66 -7.43
C LEU A 59 20.56 1.59 -7.36
N ASP A 60 20.01 1.20 -8.49
CA ASP A 60 18.99 0.15 -8.51
C ASP A 60 19.59 -1.19 -8.04
N ALA A 61 19.07 -1.72 -6.92
CA ALA A 61 19.24 -3.10 -6.50
C ALA A 61 18.22 -4.01 -7.19
N GLY A 62 17.96 -3.78 -8.48
CA GLY A 62 17.07 -4.63 -9.27
C GLY A 62 17.66 -6.03 -9.44
N PRO A 63 16.81 -7.07 -9.62
CA PRO A 63 17.30 -8.38 -10.03
C PRO A 63 18.13 -8.18 -11.29
N SER A 64 19.39 -8.58 -11.18
CA SER A 64 20.43 -8.52 -12.20
C SER A 64 19.88 -8.42 -13.62
N ARG A 65 20.05 -7.25 -14.24
CA ARG A 65 19.99 -7.12 -15.69
C ARG A 65 20.90 -8.23 -16.26
N PRO A 66 20.46 -8.99 -17.28
CA PRO A 66 21.25 -10.09 -17.85
C PRO A 66 22.53 -9.64 -18.57
N THR A 67 22.91 -8.37 -18.45
CA THR A 67 24.15 -7.83 -19.02
C THR A 67 25.27 -7.85 -17.98
N PRO A 68 26.48 -8.30 -18.34
CA PRO A 68 27.65 -8.35 -17.45
C PRO A 68 28.28 -6.96 -17.26
N THR A 69 27.46 -5.93 -17.06
CA THR A 69 27.97 -4.59 -16.75
C THR A 69 28.48 -4.60 -15.31
N PRO A 70 29.78 -4.33 -15.07
CA PRO A 70 30.31 -4.23 -13.73
C PRO A 70 29.50 -3.23 -12.92
N ARG A 71 29.11 -3.59 -11.70
CA ARG A 71 28.49 -2.61 -10.79
C ARG A 71 29.49 -1.50 -10.57
N PRO A 72 29.11 -0.22 -10.72
CA PRO A 72 30.04 0.88 -10.52
C PRO A 72 30.56 0.84 -9.08
N ALA A 73 31.87 1.00 -8.90
CA ALA A 73 32.48 1.05 -7.59
C ALA A 73 31.89 2.21 -6.79
N VAL A 74 31.43 1.93 -5.57
CA VAL A 74 30.84 2.92 -4.67
C VAL A 74 31.65 3.03 -3.38
N VAL A 75 31.72 4.24 -2.85
CA VAL A 75 32.24 4.54 -1.52
C VAL A 75 31.08 4.87 -0.58
N ARG A 76 31.26 4.63 0.71
CA ARG A 76 30.26 4.91 1.75
C ARG A 76 30.73 6.05 2.62
N CYS A 77 29.79 6.89 3.06
CA CYS A 77 30.08 7.93 4.03
C CYS A 77 30.52 7.29 5.35
N SER A 78 31.54 7.84 6.00
CA SER A 78 32.03 7.33 7.30
C SER A 78 31.05 7.55 8.46
N LYS A 79 30.08 8.46 8.33
CA LYS A 79 29.13 8.82 9.41
C LYS A 79 27.69 8.36 9.18
N CYS A 80 27.30 7.98 7.95
CA CYS A 80 25.91 7.63 7.64
C CYS A 80 25.81 6.66 6.46
N PRO A 81 24.64 6.07 6.18
CA PRO A 81 24.49 5.11 5.09
C PRO A 81 24.57 5.70 3.67
N SER A 82 24.93 6.97 3.50
CA SER A 82 25.05 7.63 2.20
C SER A 82 26.18 7.04 1.35
N VAL A 83 25.98 7.04 0.03
CA VAL A 83 26.90 6.42 -0.93
C VAL A 83 27.22 7.38 -2.08
N CYS A 84 28.40 7.23 -2.66
CA CYS A 84 28.86 7.97 -3.83
C CYS A 84 29.59 7.02 -4.78
N HIS A 85 29.55 7.26 -6.10
CA HIS A 85 30.45 6.53 -6.99
C HIS A 85 31.88 6.94 -6.72
N LEU A 86 32.82 6.00 -6.79
CA LEU A 86 34.25 6.28 -6.67
C LEU A 86 34.71 7.30 -7.73
N THR A 87 34.17 7.21 -8.94
CA THR A 87 34.42 8.14 -10.05
C THR A 87 33.79 9.52 -9.86
N CYS A 88 32.83 9.66 -8.96
CA CYS A 88 32.24 10.96 -8.60
C CYS A 88 32.99 11.65 -7.45
N LEU A 89 34.03 11.03 -6.91
CA LEU A 89 34.96 11.69 -6.00
C LEU A 89 35.99 12.48 -6.79
N GLN A 90 36.31 13.68 -6.32
CA GLN A 90 37.42 14.47 -6.86
C GLN A 90 38.77 13.76 -6.68
N ASN A 91 38.94 13.04 -5.57
CA ASN A 91 40.12 12.23 -5.30
C ASN A 91 39.71 10.80 -4.87
N PRO A 92 39.82 9.80 -5.77
CA PRO A 92 39.46 8.41 -5.47
C PRO A 92 40.22 7.81 -4.29
N ASN A 93 41.45 8.26 -4.01
CA ASN A 93 42.27 7.73 -2.92
C ASN A 93 41.71 8.07 -1.52
N LEU A 94 40.84 9.08 -1.44
CA LEU A 94 40.18 9.49 -0.19
C LEU A 94 38.86 8.75 0.05
N GLY A 95 38.58 7.67 -0.69
CA GLY A 95 37.33 6.92 -0.59
C GLY A 95 37.02 6.41 0.82
N SER A 96 38.05 6.06 1.61
CA SER A 96 37.90 5.60 3.00
C SER A 96 37.53 6.72 3.98
N GLN A 97 37.80 7.98 3.64
CA GLN A 97 37.52 9.17 4.45
C GLN A 97 36.33 9.96 3.92
N TYR A 98 35.58 9.40 2.97
CA TYR A 98 34.49 10.10 2.32
C TYR A 98 33.42 10.55 3.33
N LEU A 99 33.08 11.84 3.29
CA LEU A 99 31.94 12.43 3.99
C LEU A 99 30.93 12.91 2.96
N CYS A 100 29.66 12.49 3.11
CA CYS A 100 28.61 12.97 2.23
C CYS A 100 28.24 14.43 2.56
N PRO A 101 27.64 15.16 1.60
CA PRO A 101 27.28 16.57 1.80
C PRO A 101 26.43 16.83 3.05
N CYS A 102 25.53 15.91 3.41
CA CYS A 102 24.74 15.99 4.65
C CYS A 102 25.58 15.87 5.93
N CYS A 103 26.66 15.08 5.92
CA CYS A 103 27.51 14.87 7.10
C CYS A 103 28.61 15.92 7.21
N SER A 104 29.02 16.53 6.09
CA SER A 104 29.95 17.65 6.08
C SER A 104 29.29 18.96 6.54
N ASN A 105 27.98 19.13 6.30
CA ASN A 105 27.19 20.26 6.79
C ASN A 105 25.84 19.77 7.35
N PRO A 106 25.77 19.36 8.64
CA PRO A 106 24.57 18.76 9.22
C PRO A 106 23.42 19.77 9.39
N ASP A 107 23.72 21.03 9.70
CA ASP A 107 22.71 22.01 10.13
C ASP A 107 22.07 22.77 8.95
N GLY A 108 22.79 22.95 7.85
CA GLY A 108 22.35 23.79 6.72
C GLY A 108 22.02 23.04 5.43
N PHE A 109 22.26 21.73 5.35
CA PHE A 109 22.20 21.03 4.06
C PHE A 109 20.78 20.64 3.62
N SER A 110 20.38 21.13 2.44
CA SER A 110 19.23 20.68 1.67
C SER A 110 19.65 20.17 0.29
N TYR A 111 19.09 19.03 -0.13
CA TYR A 111 19.33 18.48 -1.47
C TYR A 111 18.63 19.27 -2.58
N PHE A 112 17.53 19.92 -2.24
CA PHE A 112 16.67 20.61 -3.19
C PHE A 112 16.43 22.03 -2.67
N LEU A 113 17.01 23.00 -3.37
CA LEU A 113 16.78 24.41 -3.16
C LEU A 113 15.95 24.89 -4.35
N VAL A 114 14.71 25.28 -4.09
CA VAL A 114 13.91 25.97 -5.10
C VAL A 114 14.17 27.44 -4.90
N SER A 115 14.89 28.08 -5.81
CA SER A 115 15.06 29.53 -5.80
C SER A 115 13.68 30.18 -5.84
N THR A 116 13.24 30.68 -4.70
CA THR A 116 12.11 31.58 -4.63
C THR A 116 12.63 32.97 -4.98
N SER A 117 11.95 33.69 -5.86
CA SER A 117 12.37 35.02 -6.33
C SER A 117 12.43 36.10 -5.24
N ALA A 118 12.29 35.75 -3.95
CA ALA A 118 12.55 36.61 -2.81
C ALA A 118 14.05 36.68 -2.46
N ASP A 119 14.84 35.68 -2.84
CA ASP A 119 16.28 35.59 -2.53
C ASP A 119 17.17 36.11 -3.67
N ALA A 120 16.58 36.42 -4.82
CA ALA A 120 17.26 37.20 -5.84
C ALA A 120 17.20 38.68 -5.39
N GLY A 121 18.28 39.15 -4.76
CA GLY A 121 18.51 40.56 -4.40
C GLY A 121 18.61 41.51 -5.61
N GLY A 122 17.72 41.36 -6.59
CA GLY A 122 17.49 42.35 -7.61
C GLY A 122 16.78 43.53 -6.96
N VAL A 123 17.52 44.64 -6.84
CA VAL A 123 16.97 45.96 -6.49
C VAL A 123 15.67 46.18 -7.28
N PRO A 124 14.55 46.52 -6.62
CA PRO A 124 13.33 46.88 -7.32
C PRO A 124 13.64 48.11 -8.19
N ILE A 125 13.68 47.95 -9.51
CA ILE A 125 13.57 49.08 -10.41
C ILE A 125 12.10 49.52 -10.33
N GLU A 126 11.85 50.56 -9.55
CA GLU A 126 10.55 51.22 -9.49
C GLU A 126 10.14 51.65 -10.91
N GLY A 127 9.02 51.13 -11.42
CA GLY A 127 8.41 51.60 -12.67
C GLY A 127 7.92 50.53 -13.65
N SER A 128 8.21 49.24 -13.45
CA SER A 128 7.67 48.20 -14.35
C SER A 128 6.32 47.68 -13.87
N VAL A 129 5.25 48.28 -14.39
CA VAL A 129 3.88 47.76 -14.31
C VAL A 129 3.75 46.57 -15.26
N ALA A 130 4.35 45.43 -14.90
CA ALA A 130 4.18 44.18 -15.65
C ALA A 130 2.97 43.40 -15.11
N PRO A 131 2.14 42.78 -15.98
CA PRO A 131 0.99 41.98 -15.55
C PRO A 131 1.43 40.83 -14.64
N CYS A 132 0.49 40.33 -13.83
CA CYS A 132 0.63 39.17 -12.94
C CYS A 132 1.00 37.89 -13.70
N GLU A 133 2.24 37.81 -14.18
CA GLU A 133 2.86 36.61 -14.73
C GLU A 133 3.27 35.72 -13.55
N GLU A 134 2.67 34.54 -13.50
CA GLU A 134 3.06 33.42 -12.64
C GLU A 134 4.56 33.19 -12.78
N LYS A 135 5.37 33.79 -11.89
CA LYS A 135 6.84 33.74 -11.91
C LYS A 135 7.28 32.28 -11.96
N ARG A 136 7.64 31.80 -13.15
CA ARG A 136 8.02 30.42 -13.40
C ARG A 136 9.28 30.10 -12.60
N LYS A 137 9.15 29.22 -11.61
CA LYS A 137 10.30 28.64 -10.90
C LYS A 137 11.15 27.90 -11.92
N THR A 138 12.33 28.45 -12.24
CA THR A 138 13.27 27.79 -13.13
C THR A 138 13.97 26.67 -12.36
N ILE A 139 13.95 25.45 -12.92
CA ILE A 139 14.63 24.28 -12.35
C ILE A 139 15.97 24.14 -13.07
N ASP A 140 17.07 24.26 -12.33
CA ASP A 140 18.40 24.01 -12.87
C ASP A 140 18.62 22.50 -13.12
N LEU A 141 19.63 22.16 -13.93
CA LEU A 141 19.92 20.76 -14.26
C LEU A 141 20.19 19.91 -13.01
N ASN A 142 20.80 20.49 -11.98
CA ASN A 142 21.08 19.78 -10.73
C ASN A 142 19.79 19.48 -9.96
N SER A 143 18.91 20.47 -9.76
CA SER A 143 17.61 20.26 -9.12
C SER A 143 16.74 19.29 -9.91
N ALA A 144 16.84 19.27 -11.25
CA ALA A 144 16.16 18.28 -12.08
C ALA A 144 16.66 16.85 -11.78
N LYS A 145 17.98 16.63 -11.66
CA LYS A 145 18.56 15.33 -11.29
C LYS A 145 18.11 14.89 -9.89
N VAL A 146 18.17 15.81 -8.92
CA VAL A 146 17.72 15.58 -7.54
C VAL A 146 16.24 15.19 -7.50
N LEU A 147 15.40 15.93 -8.21
CA LEU A 147 13.96 15.68 -8.29
C LEU A 147 13.67 14.32 -8.94
N PHE A 148 14.35 14.01 -10.04
CA PHE A 148 14.22 12.73 -10.74
C PHE A 148 14.64 11.56 -9.85
N ALA A 149 15.74 11.69 -9.12
CA ALA A 149 16.21 10.68 -8.17
C ALA A 149 15.17 10.42 -7.08
N ALA A 150 14.64 11.48 -6.46
CA ALA A 150 13.60 11.38 -5.45
C ALA A 150 12.33 10.72 -6.00
N ALA A 151 11.89 11.12 -7.20
CA ALA A 151 10.72 10.53 -7.85
C ALA A 151 10.90 9.03 -8.11
N ARG A 152 12.07 8.62 -8.64
CA ARG A 152 12.39 7.20 -8.85
C ARG A 152 12.39 6.39 -7.56
N LEU A 153 12.97 6.93 -6.49
CA LEU A 153 12.99 6.28 -5.17
C LEU A 153 11.58 6.17 -4.58
N ALA A 154 10.75 7.20 -4.76
CA ALA A 154 9.35 7.18 -4.34
C ALA A 154 8.56 6.11 -5.10
N VAL A 155 8.70 6.04 -6.42
CA VAL A 155 8.11 4.97 -7.24
C VAL A 155 8.57 3.60 -6.78
N ALA A 156 9.87 3.38 -6.60
CA ALA A 156 10.40 2.11 -6.13
C ALA A 156 9.90 1.73 -4.70
N SER A 157 9.75 2.72 -3.82
CA SER A 157 9.18 2.52 -2.47
C SER A 157 7.70 2.10 -2.55
N MET A 158 6.90 2.81 -3.33
CA MET A 158 5.47 2.52 -3.49
C MET A 158 5.21 1.22 -4.27
N SER A 159 6.02 0.88 -5.28
CA SER A 159 5.95 -0.40 -5.97
C SER A 159 6.23 -1.57 -5.03
N ARG A 160 7.26 -1.47 -4.18
CA ARG A 160 7.53 -2.50 -3.15
C ARG A 160 6.37 -2.61 -2.15
N ALA A 161 5.79 -1.48 -1.75
CA ALA A 161 4.62 -1.47 -0.88
C ALA A 161 3.41 -2.16 -1.53
N ALA A 162 3.14 -1.86 -2.80
CA ALA A 162 2.04 -2.46 -3.56
C ALA A 162 2.22 -3.96 -3.75
N SER A 163 3.43 -4.43 -4.10
CA SER A 163 3.73 -5.85 -4.23
C SER A 163 3.56 -6.59 -2.90
N ALA A 164 4.08 -6.04 -1.80
CA ALA A 164 3.90 -6.63 -0.47
C ALA A 164 2.41 -6.70 -0.07
N ALA A 165 1.63 -5.66 -0.37
CA ALA A 165 0.20 -5.64 -0.09
C ALA A 165 -0.57 -6.71 -0.88
N ARG A 166 -0.19 -6.97 -2.15
CA ARG A 166 -0.78 -8.04 -2.96
C ARG A 166 -0.51 -9.42 -2.38
N VAL A 167 0.75 -9.71 -2.05
CA VAL A 167 1.15 -10.99 -1.43
C VAL A 167 0.40 -11.23 -0.13
N GLU A 168 0.28 -10.18 0.71
CA GLU A 168 -0.43 -10.26 1.97
C GLU A 168 -1.95 -10.48 1.80
N ALA A 169 -2.56 -9.84 0.79
CA ALA A 169 -3.96 -10.06 0.46
C ALA A 169 -4.21 -11.50 0.01
N GLU A 170 -3.35 -12.05 -0.85
CA GLU A 170 -3.44 -13.45 -1.31
C GLU A 170 -3.29 -14.44 -0.15
N ARG A 171 -2.35 -14.20 0.76
CA ARG A 171 -2.18 -15.00 1.98
C ARG A 171 -3.46 -15.00 2.82
N LYS A 172 -4.04 -13.82 3.09
CA LYS A 172 -5.29 -13.69 3.86
C LYS A 172 -6.48 -14.38 3.18
N VAL A 173 -6.57 -14.36 1.85
CA VAL A 173 -7.62 -15.07 1.12
C VAL A 173 -7.49 -16.59 1.32
N LYS A 174 -6.26 -17.13 1.22
CA LYS A 174 -6.01 -18.57 1.44
C LYS A 174 -6.36 -18.98 2.87
N GLU A 175 -5.94 -18.21 3.86
CA GLU A 175 -6.25 -18.46 5.28
C GLU A 175 -7.75 -18.40 5.56
N ALA A 176 -8.44 -17.40 5.01
CA ALA A 176 -9.89 -17.28 5.13
C ALA A 176 -10.61 -18.46 4.45
N MET A 177 -10.11 -18.95 3.32
CA MET A 177 -10.69 -20.12 2.64
C MET A 177 -10.56 -21.40 3.48
N VAL A 178 -9.38 -21.65 4.06
CA VAL A 178 -9.15 -22.80 4.94
C VAL A 178 -10.01 -22.70 6.20
N ALA A 179 -10.08 -21.53 6.83
CA ALA A 179 -10.93 -21.30 8.00
C ALA A 179 -12.41 -21.54 7.69
N ARG A 180 -12.89 -21.07 6.53
CA ARG A 180 -14.26 -21.31 6.07
C ARG A 180 -14.53 -22.79 5.79
N LYS A 181 -13.58 -23.51 5.18
CA LYS A 181 -13.71 -24.96 4.96
C LYS A 181 -13.82 -25.69 6.28
N ARG A 182 -12.93 -25.41 7.24
CA ARG A 182 -12.96 -26.01 8.57
C ARG A 182 -14.26 -25.72 9.32
N ALA A 183 -14.76 -24.49 9.25
CA ALA A 183 -16.03 -24.12 9.87
C ALA A 183 -17.22 -24.90 9.27
N ARG A 184 -17.23 -25.08 7.94
CA ARG A 184 -18.26 -25.91 7.27
C ARG A 184 -18.19 -27.37 7.72
N GLU A 185 -17.00 -27.96 7.74
CA GLU A 185 -16.81 -29.34 8.20
C GLU A 185 -17.27 -29.52 9.66
N MET A 186 -17.02 -28.55 10.54
CA MET A 186 -17.50 -28.58 11.92
C MET A 186 -19.02 -28.52 12.01
N LEU A 187 -19.66 -27.67 11.19
CA LEU A 187 -21.12 -27.56 11.14
C LEU A 187 -21.76 -28.85 10.60
N GLU A 188 -21.19 -29.46 9.56
CA GLU A 188 -21.65 -30.73 9.00
C GLU A 188 -21.56 -31.88 10.03
N ARG A 189 -20.48 -31.93 10.80
CA ARG A 189 -20.33 -32.88 11.92
C ARG A 189 -21.37 -32.64 13.01
N ALA A 190 -21.59 -31.39 13.42
CA ALA A 190 -22.57 -31.04 14.44
C ALA A 190 -24.01 -31.41 14.01
N LEU A 191 -24.38 -31.13 12.76
CA LEU A 191 -25.69 -31.51 12.21
C LEU A 191 -25.86 -33.03 12.14
N SER A 192 -24.81 -33.76 11.77
CA SER A 192 -24.83 -35.22 11.73
C SER A 192 -25.02 -35.85 13.11
N ILE A 193 -24.34 -35.32 14.15
CA ILE A 193 -24.51 -35.74 15.54
C ILE A 193 -25.93 -35.43 16.01
N SER A 194 -26.44 -34.21 15.76
CA SER A 194 -27.80 -33.84 16.13
C SER A 194 -28.86 -34.73 15.48
N LYS A 195 -28.69 -35.12 14.21
CA LYS A 195 -29.60 -36.05 13.53
C LYS A 195 -29.60 -37.42 14.20
N LYS A 196 -28.42 -38.00 14.45
CA LYS A 196 -28.27 -39.30 15.14
C LYS A 196 -28.88 -39.28 16.54
N GLU A 197 -28.69 -38.20 17.28
CA GLU A 197 -29.25 -38.05 18.62
C GLU A 197 -30.79 -38.00 18.60
N ARG A 198 -31.38 -37.28 17.65
CA ARG A 198 -32.84 -37.28 17.47
C ARG A 198 -33.39 -38.66 17.07
N GLU A 199 -32.65 -39.44 16.30
CA GLU A 199 -33.04 -40.81 15.93
C GLU A 199 -33.01 -41.73 17.16
N ARG A 200 -31.95 -41.67 17.98
CA ARG A 200 -31.86 -42.40 19.27
C ARG A 200 -33.00 -42.04 20.23
N ILE A 201 -33.33 -40.75 20.36
CA ILE A 201 -34.45 -40.30 21.21
C ILE A 201 -35.78 -40.87 20.71
N LYS A 202 -36.00 -40.92 19.39
CA LYS A 202 -37.23 -41.48 18.81
C LYS A 202 -37.34 -42.98 19.04
N GLU A 203 -36.24 -43.73 18.94
CA GLU A 203 -36.20 -45.16 19.24
C GLU A 203 -36.58 -45.44 20.70
N LEU A 204 -36.04 -44.66 21.65
CA LEU A 204 -36.36 -44.75 23.07
C LEU A 204 -37.84 -44.45 23.39
N ILE A 205 -38.47 -43.52 22.66
CA ILE A 205 -39.89 -43.19 22.83
C ILE A 205 -40.79 -44.26 22.17
N GLY A 206 -40.35 -44.86 21.06
CA GLY A 206 -41.10 -45.86 20.30
C GLY A 206 -41.07 -47.27 20.89
N SER A 207 -40.05 -47.61 21.68
CA SER A 207 -39.91 -48.95 22.29
C SER A 207 -40.76 -49.18 23.53
N GLY A 208 -41.59 -48.21 23.95
CA GLY A 208 -42.79 -48.51 24.72
C GLY A 208 -42.62 -49.23 26.05
N ASP A 209 -41.57 -48.97 26.82
CA ASP A 209 -41.61 -49.23 28.26
C ASP A 209 -42.16 -48.00 28.98
N LYS A 210 -43.42 -48.10 29.40
CA LYS A 210 -44.04 -47.19 30.35
C LYS A 210 -43.38 -47.39 31.71
N THR A 211 -42.21 -46.82 31.93
CA THR A 211 -41.71 -46.59 33.29
C THR A 211 -41.15 -45.19 33.38
N MET A 212 -41.74 -44.43 34.30
CA MET A 212 -41.50 -43.02 34.54
C MET A 212 -40.01 -42.72 34.71
N VAL A 213 -39.48 -41.81 33.91
CA VAL A 213 -38.33 -41.00 34.32
C VAL A 213 -38.66 -39.54 34.07
N ALA A 214 -39.00 -38.89 35.19
CA ALA A 214 -39.04 -37.46 35.33
C ALA A 214 -37.65 -36.85 35.13
N SER A 215 -37.65 -35.59 34.70
CA SER A 215 -36.53 -34.63 34.70
C SER A 215 -35.43 -34.81 33.66
N LEU A 216 -35.63 -34.15 32.52
CA LEU A 216 -34.62 -33.21 32.02
C LEU A 216 -35.29 -31.87 31.72
N GLU A 217 -35.04 -30.90 32.60
CA GLU A 217 -35.50 -29.52 32.46
C GLU A 217 -34.89 -28.86 31.22
N VAL A 218 -35.76 -28.60 30.24
CA VAL A 218 -35.50 -27.64 29.18
C VAL A 218 -35.63 -26.24 29.76
N ILE A 219 -34.50 -25.61 30.10
CA ILE A 219 -34.45 -24.19 30.48
C ILE A 219 -34.70 -23.35 29.21
N GLY A 220 -35.96 -23.00 28.98
CA GLY A 220 -36.36 -22.01 27.99
C GLY A 220 -36.07 -20.56 28.45
N PRO A 221 -35.77 -19.63 27.53
CA PRO A 221 -35.52 -18.23 27.88
C PRO A 221 -36.84 -17.51 28.25
N LYS A 222 -36.95 -17.09 29.52
CA LYS A 222 -38.05 -16.27 30.05
C LYS A 222 -38.06 -14.87 29.41
N LYS A 223 -39.04 -14.58 28.56
CA LYS A 223 -39.45 -13.21 28.20
C LYS A 223 -40.41 -12.66 29.27
N LYS A 224 -39.99 -11.62 30.00
CA LYS A 224 -40.90 -10.75 30.78
C LYS A 224 -41.40 -9.62 29.87
N LYS A 225 -42.72 -9.53 29.68
CA LYS A 225 -43.42 -8.30 29.27
C LYS A 225 -44.33 -7.87 30.42
N LYS A 226 -44.17 -6.61 30.88
CA LYS A 226 -45.21 -5.84 31.59
C LYS A 226 -46.02 -5.05 30.56
N LYS A 227 -47.28 -4.82 30.91
CA LYS A 227 -48.42 -4.35 30.10
C LYS A 227 -48.73 -2.89 30.44
N ALA A 228 -49.14 -2.08 29.45
CA ALA A 228 -50.19 -1.03 29.48
C ALA A 228 -50.20 -0.25 28.13
N PRO A 229 -51.23 0.54 27.78
CA PRO A 229 -52.58 0.17 27.35
C PRO A 229 -52.89 0.60 25.89
N MET A 230 -54.11 0.29 25.43
CA MET A 230 -54.66 0.46 24.06
C MET A 230 -54.74 1.93 23.58
N PRO A 231 -54.87 2.17 22.26
CA PRO A 231 -56.20 2.46 21.70
C PRO A 231 -56.50 1.77 20.34
N GLU A 232 -57.65 2.13 19.80
CA GLU A 232 -58.60 1.42 18.94
C GLU A 232 -58.18 1.18 17.47
N GLY A 233 -58.93 0.29 16.78
CA GLY A 233 -58.63 -0.34 15.48
C GLY A 233 -58.75 0.56 14.21
N PRO A 234 -59.16 0.06 13.02
CA PRO A 234 -59.55 -1.31 12.65
C PRO A 234 -58.84 -1.88 11.40
N SER A 235 -59.18 -3.14 11.11
CA SER A 235 -59.43 -3.68 9.76
C SER A 235 -58.31 -4.37 8.96
N VAL A 236 -58.39 -5.69 9.01
CA VAL A 236 -58.32 -6.73 7.94
C VAL A 236 -57.35 -6.65 6.74
N MET A 237 -56.72 -7.81 6.51
CA MET A 237 -56.24 -8.42 5.25
C MET A 237 -54.79 -8.18 4.77
N SER A 238 -54.03 -9.28 4.90
CA SER A 238 -53.28 -9.97 3.83
C SER A 238 -51.88 -9.49 3.41
N ILE A 239 -51.14 -10.48 2.89
CA ILE A 239 -49.97 -10.44 1.98
C ILE A 239 -48.60 -10.71 2.65
N THR A 240 -48.22 -11.98 2.50
CA THR A 240 -46.93 -12.48 1.97
C THR A 240 -45.67 -11.59 1.96
N ALA A 241 -44.57 -12.28 2.27
CA ALA A 241 -43.21 -12.10 1.78
C ALA A 241 -42.19 -11.33 2.66
N ALA A 242 -40.97 -11.84 2.53
CA ALA A 242 -39.67 -11.25 2.86
C ALA A 242 -39.25 -11.25 4.34
N HIS A 243 -38.19 -12.01 4.63
CA HIS A 243 -37.15 -11.56 5.56
C HIS A 243 -35.79 -12.15 5.16
N LYS A 244 -35.14 -11.51 4.18
CA LYS A 244 -33.70 -11.60 3.91
C LYS A 244 -33.13 -10.19 3.97
N ARG A 245 -32.52 -9.84 5.10
CA ARG A 245 -31.55 -8.72 5.28
C ARG A 245 -30.96 -8.88 6.68
N VAL A 246 -29.64 -8.99 6.82
CA VAL A 246 -28.70 -7.95 7.27
C VAL A 246 -27.35 -8.70 7.39
N GLN A 247 -26.16 -8.27 6.96
CA GLN A 247 -25.64 -6.99 6.46
C GLN A 247 -24.39 -7.27 5.60
N ALA A 248 -24.30 -6.61 4.45
CA ALA A 248 -23.06 -6.37 3.72
C ALA A 248 -22.76 -4.87 3.85
N HIS A 249 -21.63 -4.49 4.43
CA HIS A 249 -21.11 -3.14 4.32
C HIS A 249 -20.37 -3.01 3.00
N GLY A 250 -21.06 -2.45 2.00
CA GLY A 250 -20.54 -2.15 0.68
C GLY A 250 -19.82 -0.81 0.65
N ILE A 251 -18.62 -0.84 0.08
CA ILE A 251 -17.85 0.30 -0.39
C ILE A 251 -18.64 0.99 -1.51
N ALA A 252 -18.88 2.29 -1.36
CA ALA A 252 -19.47 3.12 -2.38
C ALA A 252 -18.48 3.33 -3.54
N ALA A 253 -18.80 2.75 -4.70
CA ALA A 253 -18.22 3.13 -5.98
C ALA A 253 -19.37 3.58 -6.89
N ASN A 254 -19.43 4.88 -7.19
CA ASN A 254 -20.14 5.36 -8.37
C ASN A 254 -19.54 6.70 -8.84
N ARG A 255 -18.81 6.66 -9.95
CA ARG A 255 -18.75 7.77 -10.91
C ARG A 255 -18.75 7.17 -12.32
N LYS A 256 -19.78 7.50 -13.09
CA LYS A 256 -19.91 7.27 -14.54
C LYS A 256 -18.80 8.03 -15.29
N PRO A 257 -18.22 7.46 -16.36
CA PRO A 257 -17.43 8.24 -17.31
C PRO A 257 -18.35 8.94 -18.33
N LYS A 258 -18.12 10.23 -18.52
CA LYS A 258 -18.65 11.03 -19.63
C LYS A 258 -17.68 10.86 -20.80
N SER A 259 -18.24 10.48 -21.95
CA SER A 259 -17.57 10.36 -23.25
C SER A 259 -17.06 11.69 -23.77
N THR A 260 -15.80 11.74 -24.18
CA THR A 260 -15.32 12.67 -25.22
C THR A 260 -14.34 11.93 -26.12
N SER A 261 -14.67 11.95 -27.40
CA SER A 261 -13.95 11.41 -28.54
C SER A 261 -12.63 12.14 -28.79
N VAL A 262 -11.54 11.39 -28.98
CA VAL A 262 -10.39 11.82 -29.80
C VAL A 262 -9.90 10.60 -30.60
N SER A 263 -9.57 10.87 -31.85
CA SER A 263 -9.37 9.98 -32.98
C SER A 263 -8.21 8.99 -32.85
N SER A 264 -8.45 7.86 -33.51
CA SER A 264 -7.57 6.73 -33.79
C SER A 264 -6.42 7.08 -34.74
N VAL A 265 -5.20 6.64 -34.41
CA VAL A 265 -4.17 6.28 -35.41
C VAL A 265 -3.70 4.87 -35.07
N GLN A 266 -3.87 3.98 -36.05
CA GLN A 266 -3.65 2.54 -36.01
C GLN A 266 -2.16 2.17 -35.89
N GLY A 267 -1.89 1.05 -35.23
CA GLY A 267 -0.59 0.39 -35.19
C GLY A 267 -0.66 -0.91 -34.40
N SER A 268 -1.30 -1.92 -34.98
CA SER A 268 -1.49 -3.27 -34.45
C SER A 268 -0.26 -4.15 -34.66
N VAL A 269 0.24 -4.80 -33.60
CA VAL A 269 0.99 -6.06 -33.71
C VAL A 269 0.48 -7.00 -32.62
N ALA A 270 -0.25 -8.03 -33.04
CA ALA A 270 -0.66 -9.14 -32.20
C ALA A 270 0.52 -10.11 -32.07
N VAL A 271 0.83 -10.55 -30.85
CA VAL A 271 1.70 -11.71 -30.63
C VAL A 271 1.05 -12.61 -29.60
N ASP A 272 0.63 -13.79 -30.07
CA ASP A 272 0.10 -14.91 -29.32
C ASP A 272 1.08 -15.39 -28.24
N MET A 273 0.58 -15.58 -27.02
CA MET A 273 1.36 -16.08 -25.89
C MET A 273 0.76 -17.39 -25.36
N LYS A 274 0.91 -18.45 -26.17
CA LYS A 274 0.70 -19.85 -25.80
C LYS A 274 1.97 -20.65 -26.09
N ASN A 275 2.90 -20.71 -25.13
CA ASN A 275 3.80 -21.84 -24.86
C ASN A 275 4.89 -21.46 -23.86
N SER A 276 4.66 -21.74 -22.57
CA SER A 276 5.72 -21.65 -21.54
C SER A 276 5.58 -22.75 -20.47
N ALA A 277 5.18 -23.96 -20.86
CA ALA A 277 5.00 -25.08 -19.94
C ALA A 277 5.92 -26.29 -20.21
N VAL A 278 6.90 -26.19 -21.12
CA VAL A 278 7.72 -27.36 -21.55
C VAL A 278 9.24 -27.18 -21.35
N ARG A 279 9.72 -26.08 -20.75
CA ARG A 279 11.18 -25.84 -20.62
C ARG A 279 11.80 -26.13 -19.25
N THR A 280 11.07 -26.69 -18.29
CA THR A 280 11.58 -26.95 -16.93
C THR A 280 12.01 -28.39 -16.64
N MET A 281 12.04 -29.31 -17.61
CA MET A 281 12.50 -30.69 -17.37
C MET A 281 13.84 -31.07 -18.02
N ASN A 282 14.49 -30.18 -18.77
CA ASN A 282 15.72 -30.51 -19.51
C ASN A 282 17.03 -29.96 -18.91
N GLN A 283 17.02 -29.54 -17.64
CA GLN A 283 18.22 -29.10 -16.91
C GLN A 283 18.69 -30.07 -15.82
N HIS A 284 17.99 -31.19 -15.59
CA HIS A 284 18.34 -32.15 -14.54
C HIS A 284 18.99 -33.46 -15.04
N LEU A 285 19.13 -33.65 -16.36
CA LEU A 285 19.73 -34.85 -16.97
C LEU A 285 21.14 -34.65 -17.54
N GLY A 286 21.65 -33.42 -17.55
CA GLY A 286 23.00 -33.10 -18.05
C GLY A 286 24.13 -33.20 -17.02
N LEU A 287 23.84 -33.56 -15.77
CA LEU A 287 24.82 -33.57 -14.67
C LEU A 287 25.19 -34.96 -14.14
N ILE A 288 24.77 -36.05 -14.81
CA ILE A 288 25.02 -37.44 -14.38
C ILE A 288 25.99 -38.18 -15.31
N LEU A 289 26.59 -37.52 -16.31
CA LEU A 289 27.53 -38.19 -17.24
C LEU A 289 29.00 -37.75 -17.14
N LEU A 290 29.41 -37.14 -16.02
CA LEU A 290 30.81 -36.73 -15.76
C LEU A 290 31.24 -36.95 -14.30
N LEU A 291 30.95 -38.14 -13.75
CA LEU A 291 31.69 -38.73 -12.63
C LEU A 291 31.85 -40.23 -12.86
#